data_AF-A0A972J3D8-F1
#
_entry.id   AF-A0A972J3D8-F1
#
_cell.length_a   1.000
_cell.length_b   1.000
_cell.length_c   1.000
_cell.angle_alpha   90.00
_cell.angle_beta   90.00
_cell.angle_gamma   90.00
#
_symmetry.space_group_name_H-M   'P 1'
#
loop_
_entity.id
_entity.type
_entity.pdbx_description
1 polymer ?
#
loop_
_entity_poly.entity_id
_entity_poly.type
_entity_poly.pdbx_seq_one_letter_code
_entity_poly.pdbx_strand_id
1 'polypeptide(L)'
;NGKNGWAIGKEIEYTDSEAQDAADAQSLYETLEKQIVPLYYERDENKIPQEWLKMVKECLRTLVPHFSLRRMLKEYTTDYYLPAMKQEKAEW
;
A
#
# COMPACT_ATOMS: atom_id res chain seq x y z
N ASN A 1 -1.94 -8.24 1.68
CA ASN A 1 -1.72 -9.52 2.39
C ASN A 1 -1.23 -9.33 3.83
N GLY A 2 -1.30 -8.10 4.38
CA GLY A 2 -0.84 -7.78 5.75
C GLY A 2 0.68 -7.85 5.95
N LYS A 3 1.47 -8.05 4.89
CA LYS A 3 2.93 -8.25 4.97
C LYS A 3 3.72 -7.15 4.24
N ASN A 4 3.04 -6.14 3.73
CA ASN A 4 3.59 -5.09 2.88
C ASN A 4 3.42 -3.68 3.48
N GLY A 5 3.25 -3.59 4.80
CA GLY A 5 3.10 -2.33 5.53
C GLY A 5 2.15 -2.47 6.72
N TRP A 6 1.76 -1.33 7.28
CA TRP A 6 0.91 -1.21 8.45
C TRP A 6 -0.27 -0.29 8.15
N ALA A 7 -1.45 -0.68 8.61
CA ALA A 7 -2.59 0.22 8.67
C ALA A 7 -2.54 0.99 10.00
N ILE A 8 -2.84 2.29 9.94
CA ILE A 8 -2.98 3.15 11.12
C ILE A 8 -4.47 3.35 11.37
N GLY A 9 -4.86 3.33 12.64
CA GLY A 9 -6.24 3.48 13.05
C GLY A 9 -7.07 2.22 12.86
N LYS A 10 -8.37 2.35 13.11
CA LYS A 10 -9.36 1.30 12.86
C LYS A 10 -10.32 1.77 11.78
N GLU A 11 -10.80 0.85 10.97
CA GLU A 11 -11.85 1.12 9.97
C GLU A 11 -13.22 1.17 10.66
N ILE A 12 -13.41 2.17 11.53
CA ILE A 12 -14.66 2.45 12.22
C ILE A 12 -14.99 3.93 12.07
N GLU A 13 -16.28 4.23 11.97
CA GLU A 13 -16.75 5.61 11.98
C GLU A 13 -16.79 6.12 13.42
N TYR A 14 -16.13 7.24 13.65
CA TYR A 14 -16.19 7.97 14.90
C TYR A 14 -17.21 9.10 14.76
N THR A 15 -18.05 9.28 15.78
CA THR A 15 -18.98 10.41 15.84
C THR A 15 -18.30 11.72 16.27
N ASP A 16 -17.10 11.61 16.86
CA ASP A 16 -16.29 12.73 17.34
C ASP A 16 -14.90 12.66 16.70
N SER A 17 -14.50 13.76 16.05
CA SER A 17 -13.22 13.88 15.36
C SER A 17 -12.04 13.88 16.34
N GLU A 18 -12.18 14.47 17.53
CA GLU A 18 -11.08 14.49 18.51
C GLU A 18 -10.80 13.09 19.06
N ALA A 19 -11.85 12.30 19.30
CA ALA A 19 -11.73 10.91 19.68
C ALA A 19 -11.06 10.05 18.59
N GLN A 20 -11.35 10.31 17.32
CA GLN A 20 -10.68 9.64 16.20
C GLN A 20 -9.20 9.99 16.17
N ASP A 21 -8.86 11.28 16.21
CA ASP A 21 -7.47 11.75 16.18
C ASP A 21 -6.64 11.15 17.31
N ALA A 22 -7.20 11.10 18.54
CA ALA A 22 -6.53 10.49 19.67
C ALA A 22 -6.27 8.98 19.47
N ALA A 23 -7.25 8.26 18.91
CA ALA A 23 -7.12 6.82 18.64
C ALA A 23 -6.12 6.54 17.51
N ASP A 24 -6.14 7.32 16.43
CA ASP A 24 -5.23 7.19 15.30
C ASP A 24 -3.80 7.56 15.69
N ALA A 25 -3.61 8.61 16.50
CA ALA A 25 -2.32 8.98 17.07
C ALA A 25 -1.76 7.85 17.95
N GLN A 26 -2.58 7.27 18.83
CA GLN A 26 -2.16 6.14 19.64
C GLN A 26 -1.74 4.94 18.77
N SER A 27 -2.55 4.60 17.76
CA SER A 27 -2.23 3.53 16.81
C SER A 27 -0.91 3.77 16.07
N LEU A 28 -0.67 5.02 15.65
CA LEU A 28 0.58 5.42 15.01
C LEU A 28 1.78 5.24 15.93
N TYR A 29 1.72 5.78 17.16
CA TYR A 29 2.83 5.68 18.11
C TYR A 29 3.12 4.23 18.49
N GLU A 30 2.09 3.43 18.75
CA GLU A 30 2.27 2.01 19.06
C GLU A 30 2.89 1.25 17.89
N THR A 31 2.48 1.54 16.66
CA THR A 31 3.04 0.91 15.46
C THR A 31 4.51 1.30 15.27
N LEU A 32 4.83 2.58 15.47
CA LEU A 32 6.21 3.07 15.38
C LEU A 32 7.09 2.40 16.43
N GLU A 33 6.71 2.49 17.71
CA GLU A 33 7.51 2.04 18.84
C GLU A 33 7.69 0.52 18.86
N LYS A 34 6.60 -0.22 18.67
CA LYS A 34 6.60 -1.68 18.89
C LYS A 34 6.93 -2.47 17.64
N GLN A 35 6.79 -1.90 16.45
CA GLN A 35 6.96 -2.63 15.19
C GLN A 35 8.03 -2.00 14.29
N ILE A 36 7.84 -0.75 13.87
CA ILE A 36 8.68 -0.13 12.83
C ILE A 36 10.10 0.14 13.34
N VAL A 37 10.24 0.76 14.51
CA VAL A 37 11.55 1.14 15.07
C VAL A 37 12.42 -0.09 15.33
N PRO A 38 11.96 -1.15 16.03
CA PRO A 38 12.75 -2.37 16.20
C PRO A 38 13.13 -3.01 14.87
N LEU A 39 12.16 -3.20 13.96
CA LEU A 39 12.40 -3.81 12.65
C LEU A 39 13.42 -3.03 11.81
N TYR A 40 13.33 -1.70 11.86
CA TYR A 40 14.20 -0.82 11.10
C TYR A 40 15.57 -0.63 11.72
N TYR A 41 15.80 -0.84 13.03
CA TYR A 41 17.10 -0.64 13.68
C TYR A 41 17.82 -1.92 14.09
N GLU A 42 17.12 -3.05 14.19
CA GLU A 42 17.75 -4.35 14.41
C GLU A 42 18.64 -4.72 13.21
N ARG A 43 19.88 -5.13 13.49
CA ARG A 43 20.89 -5.46 12.49
C ARG A 43 21.61 -6.74 12.89
N ASP A 44 21.95 -7.54 11.89
CA ASP A 44 22.84 -8.68 12.07
C ASP A 44 24.30 -8.23 12.27
N GLU A 45 25.20 -9.21 12.42
CA GLU A 45 26.64 -9.00 12.58
C GLU A 45 27.26 -8.17 11.43
N ASN A 46 26.67 -8.25 10.23
CA ASN A 46 27.10 -7.53 9.03
C ASN A 46 26.45 -6.14 8.89
N LYS A 47 25.72 -5.67 9.91
CA LYS A 47 24.98 -4.39 9.89
C LYS A 47 23.84 -4.36 8.87
N ILE A 48 23.21 -5.51 8.58
CA ILE A 48 22.08 -5.63 7.64
C ILE A 48 20.76 -5.87 8.39
N PRO A 49 19.67 -5.16 8.07
CA PRO A 49 18.35 -5.42 8.66
C PRO A 49 17.59 -6.48 7.88
N GLN A 50 17.81 -7.75 8.22
CA GLN A 50 17.23 -8.87 7.48
C GLN A 50 15.70 -8.82 7.45
N GLU A 51 15.04 -8.59 8.59
CA GLU A 51 13.58 -8.59 8.68
C GLU A 51 12.96 -7.35 8.00
N TRP A 52 13.62 -6.18 8.05
CA TRP A 52 13.20 -5.02 7.25
C TRP A 52 13.27 -5.31 5.75
N LEU A 53 14.39 -5.88 5.28
CA LEU A 53 14.58 -6.21 3.86
C LEU A 53 13.58 -7.25 3.36
N LYS A 54 13.22 -8.21 4.21
CA LYS A 54 12.17 -9.18 3.93
C LYS A 54 10.83 -8.50 3.70
N MET A 55 10.45 -7.53 4.53
CA MET A 55 9.25 -6.74 4.31
C MET A 55 9.32 -5.92 3.01
N VAL A 56 10.45 -5.25 2.73
CA VAL A 56 10.65 -4.52 1.46
C VAL A 56 10.49 -5.44 0.25
N LYS A 57 11.06 -6.64 0.29
CA LYS A 57 10.92 -7.64 -0.79
C LYS A 57 9.47 -8.09 -0.95
N GLU A 58 8.74 -8.29 0.13
CA GLU A 58 7.30 -8.60 0.09
C GLU A 58 6.47 -7.44 -0.49
N CYS A 59 6.80 -6.19 -0.17
CA CYS A 59 6.20 -5.00 -0.79
C CYS A 59 6.42 -5.01 -2.30
N LEU A 60 7.67 -5.21 -2.75
CA LEU A 60 8.00 -5.25 -4.18
C LEU A 60 7.25 -6.39 -4.89
N ARG A 61 7.27 -7.60 -4.31
CA ARG A 61 6.62 -8.79 -4.87
C ARG A 61 5.12 -8.60 -5.08
N THR A 62 4.47 -7.90 -4.15
CA THR A 62 3.01 -7.75 -4.16
C THR A 62 2.54 -6.48 -4.88
N LEU A 63 3.24 -5.35 -4.73
CA LEU A 63 2.77 -4.06 -5.24
C LEU A 63 3.18 -3.79 -6.68
N VAL A 64 4.41 -4.15 -7.08
CA VAL A 64 4.94 -3.81 -8.42
C VAL A 64 4.05 -4.29 -9.58
N PRO A 65 3.49 -5.52 -9.56
CA PRO A 65 2.59 -5.96 -10.63
C PRO A 65 1.29 -5.16 -10.69
N HIS A 66 0.80 -4.67 -9.54
CA HIS A 66 -0.48 -4.00 -9.45
C HIS A 66 -0.39 -2.48 -9.73
N PHE A 67 0.68 -1.83 -9.26
CA PHE A 67 0.88 -0.37 -9.34
C PHE A 67 1.88 0.00 -10.43
N SER A 68 1.65 -0.49 -11.64
CA SER A 68 2.48 -0.18 -12.82
C SER A 68 1.73 0.75 -13.77
N LEU A 69 2.34 1.87 -14.16
CA LEU A 69 1.80 2.77 -15.19
C LEU A 69 1.56 2.02 -16.51
N ARG A 70 2.45 1.09 -16.86
CA ARG A 70 2.30 0.25 -18.06
C ARG A 70 1.04 -0.63 -17.97
N ARG A 71 0.77 -1.21 -16.80
CA ARG A 71 -0.46 -1.98 -16.57
C ARG A 71 -1.68 -1.08 -16.71
N MET A 72 -1.69 0.06 -16.01
CA MET A 72 -2.81 1.02 -16.05
C MET A 72 -3.08 1.48 -17.48
N LEU A 73 -2.08 1.92 -18.23
CA LEU A 73 -2.25 2.37 -19.62
C LEU A 73 -2.77 1.25 -20.53
N LYS A 74 -2.28 0.02 -20.34
CA LYS A 74 -2.78 -1.14 -21.08
C LYS A 74 -4.26 -1.36 -20.82
N GLU A 75 -4.65 -1.50 -19.55
CA GLU A 75 -6.04 -1.72 -19.13
C GLU A 75 -6.94 -0.57 -19.60
N TYR A 76 -6.52 0.69 -19.42
CA TYR A 76 -7.29 1.84 -19.86
C TYR A 76 -7.50 1.86 -21.39
N THR A 77 -6.46 1.51 -22.14
CA THR A 77 -6.54 1.46 -23.60
C THR A 77 -7.41 0.29 -24.06
N THR A 78 -7.25 -0.90 -23.49
CA THR A 78 -7.95 -2.12 -23.93
C THR A 78 -9.41 -2.14 -23.51
N ASP A 79 -9.72 -1.64 -22.32
CA ASP A 79 -11.02 -1.83 -21.70
C ASP A 79 -11.95 -0.63 -21.95
N TYR A 80 -11.39 0.54 -22.27
CA TYR A 80 -12.17 1.76 -22.53
C TYR A 80 -11.94 2.34 -23.93
N TYR A 81 -10.70 2.69 -24.30
CA TYR A 81 -10.46 3.40 -25.56
C TYR A 81 -10.74 2.55 -26.81
N LEU A 82 -10.25 1.31 -26.87
CA LEU A 82 -10.49 0.44 -28.04
C LEU A 82 -11.98 0.10 -28.24
N PRO A 83 -12.77 -0.23 -27.18
CA PRO A 83 -14.22 -0.40 -27.31
C PRO A 83 -14.93 0.87 -27.79
N ALA A 84 -14.61 2.05 -27.22
CA ALA A 84 -15.23 3.31 -27.62
C ALA A 84 -14.97 3.64 -29.09
N MET A 85 -13.73 3.47 -29.57
CA MET A 85 -13.37 3.69 -30.98
C MET A 85 -14.07 2.72 -31.95
N LYS A 86 -14.39 1.50 -31.50
CA LYS A 86 -15.15 0.53 -32.31
C LYS A 86 -16.63 0.89 -32.40
N GLN A 87 -17.22 1.41 -31.33
CA GLN A 87 -18.61 1.89 -31.32
C GLN A 87 -18.79 3.07 -32.27
N GLU A 88 -17.90 4.07 -32.21
CA GLU A 88 -17.92 5.22 -33.13
C GLU A 88 -17.89 4.78 -34.61
N LYS A 89 -17.08 3.78 -34.96
CA LYS A 89 -17.01 3.24 -36.33
C LYS A 89 -18.23 2.41 -36.76
N ALA A 90 -19.02 1.89 -35.82
CA ALA A 90 -20.22 1.12 -36.12
C ALA A 90 -21.46 2.00 -36.31
N GLU A 91 -21.39 3.27 -35.89
CA GLU A 91 -22.46 4.27 -36.02
C GLU A 91 -22.39 5.06 -37.35
N TRP A 92 -21.33 4.84 -38.15
CA TRP A 92 -21.15 5.36 -39.51
C TRP A 92 -21.38 4.28 -40.57
#